data_AF-A0A5Q4GWB5-F1
#
_entry.id   AF-A0A5Q4GWB5-F1
#
_cell.length_a   1.000
_cell.length_b   1.000
_cell.length_c   1.000
_cell.angle_alpha   90.00
_cell.angle_beta   90.00
_cell.angle_gamma   90.00
#
_symmetry.space_group_name_H-M   'P 1'
#
loop_
_entity.id
_entity.type
_entity.pdbx_description
1 polymer ?
#
loop_
_entity_poly.entity_id
_entity_poly.type
_entity_poly.pdbx_seq_one_letter_code
_entity_poly.pdbx_strand_id
1 'polypeptide(L)'
;MATVGQSALYDDLLDLLSEGVDPGRLRRFRLSEAKQIRLDWLLERNREGTLTEEESAELDDFERFEHLVRMLKARALGQSEE
;
A
#
# COMPACT_ATOMS: atom_id res chain seq x y z
N MET A 1 23.26 13.94 10.19
CA MET A 1 22.10 13.20 10.73
C MET A 1 21.46 12.49 9.57
N ALA A 2 21.53 11.16 9.51
CA ALA A 2 20.94 10.41 8.40
C ALA A 2 19.42 10.48 8.56
N THR A 3 18.76 11.17 7.65
CA THR A 3 17.30 11.10 7.48
C THR A 3 16.99 9.65 7.13
N VAL A 4 16.40 8.92 8.07
CA VAL A 4 15.80 7.62 7.79
C VAL A 4 14.76 7.88 6.71
N GLY A 5 15.03 7.39 5.49
CA GLY A 5 14.05 7.45 4.41
C GLY A 5 12.79 6.72 4.85
N GLN A 6 11.62 7.18 4.42
CA GLN A 6 10.33 6.61 4.81
C GLN A 6 10.28 5.08 4.67
N SER A 7 10.97 4.51 3.66
CA SER A 7 11.14 3.06 3.47
C SER A 7 11.81 2.37 4.67
N ALA A 8 12.88 2.94 5.22
CA ALA A 8 13.61 2.36 6.34
C ALA A 8 12.83 2.39 7.67
N LEU A 9 11.83 3.26 7.83
CA LEU A 9 10.95 3.24 9.01
C LEU A 9 9.99 2.05 9.00
N TYR A 10 9.56 1.63 7.81
CA TYR A 10 8.63 0.51 7.67
C TYR A 10 9.36 -0.83 7.51
N ASP A 11 10.67 -0.84 7.33
CA ASP A 11 11.43 -2.06 7.06
C ASP A 11 11.38 -3.06 8.20
N ASP A 12 11.68 -2.67 9.44
CA ASP A 12 11.57 -3.56 10.61
C ASP A 12 10.14 -4.08 10.82
N LEU A 13 9.14 -3.22 10.60
CA LEU A 13 7.73 -3.61 10.73
C LEU A 13 7.32 -4.62 9.65
N LEU A 14 7.75 -4.38 8.40
CA LEU A 14 7.45 -5.27 7.28
C LEU A 14 8.17 -6.61 7.40
N ASP A 15 9.38 -6.62 7.95
CA ASP A 15 10.15 -7.84 8.24
C ASP A 15 9.40 -8.70 9.28
N LEU A 16 9.04 -8.09 10.43
CA LEU A 16 8.25 -8.74 11.47
C LEU A 16 6.89 -9.26 10.96
N LEU A 17 6.19 -8.47 10.15
CA LEU A 17 4.91 -8.88 9.56
C LEU A 17 5.10 -10.02 8.55
N SER A 18 6.22 -10.04 7.81
CA SER A 18 6.49 -11.09 6.82
C SER A 18 6.76 -12.46 7.46
N GLU A 19 7.36 -12.51 8.64
CA GLU A 19 7.60 -13.76 9.39
C GLU A 19 6.31 -14.42 9.88
N GLY A 20 5.27 -13.63 10.20
CA GLY A 20 4.02 -14.10 10.81
C GLY A 20 2.82 -14.20 9.87
N VAL A 21 2.94 -13.73 8.62
CA VAL A 21 1.83 -13.66 7.67
C VAL A 21 1.73 -14.93 6.83
N ASP A 22 0.54 -15.54 6.82
CA ASP A 22 0.23 -16.64 5.89
C ASP A 22 0.29 -16.14 4.43
N PRO A 23 1.18 -16.69 3.57
CA PRO A 23 1.34 -16.27 2.18
C PRO A 23 0.05 -16.41 1.36
N GLY A 24 -0.81 -17.37 1.70
CA GLY A 24 -2.11 -17.57 1.05
C GLY A 24 -3.10 -16.44 1.36
N ARG A 25 -3.17 -16.02 2.62
CA ARG A 25 -3.97 -14.89 3.09
C ARG A 25 -3.46 -13.58 2.53
N LEU A 26 -2.14 -13.41 2.43
CA LEU A 26 -1.53 -12.23 1.83
C LEU A 26 -1.80 -12.12 0.32
N ARG A 27 -1.75 -13.24 -0.41
CA ARG A 27 -2.13 -13.26 -1.84
C ARG A 27 -3.58 -12.86 -2.05
N ARG A 28 -4.48 -13.27 -1.15
CA ARG A 28 -5.90 -12.90 -1.18
C ARG A 28 -6.19 -11.51 -0.64
N PHE A 29 -5.21 -10.88 0.00
CA PHE A 29 -5.36 -9.53 0.52
C PHE A 29 -5.54 -8.54 -0.63
N ARG A 30 -6.70 -7.89 -0.61
CA ARG A 30 -7.08 -6.77 -1.46
C ARG A 30 -7.84 -5.76 -0.60
N LEU A 31 -7.84 -4.50 -1.04
CA LEU A 31 -8.73 -3.48 -0.50
C LEU A 31 -10.18 -4.01 -0.51
N SER A 32 -10.96 -3.64 0.51
CA SER A 32 -12.39 -3.95 0.53
C SER A 32 -13.10 -3.32 -0.66
N GLU A 33 -14.20 -3.91 -1.10
CA GLU A 33 -14.96 -3.43 -2.27
C GLU A 33 -15.33 -1.94 -2.15
N ALA A 34 -15.78 -1.51 -0.97
CA ALA A 34 -16.07 -0.10 -0.69
C ALA A 34 -14.85 0.82 -0.88
N LYS A 35 -13.64 0.36 -0.52
CA LYS A 35 -12.40 1.13 -0.70
C LYS A 35 -11.94 1.15 -2.16
N GLN A 36 -12.14 0.05 -2.89
CA GLN A 36 -11.88 0.01 -4.33
C GLN A 36 -12.80 0.99 -5.08
N ILE A 37 -14.10 0.99 -4.76
CA ILE A 37 -15.06 1.94 -5.33
C ILE A 37 -14.66 3.39 -5.02
N ARG A 38 -14.23 3.67 -3.78
CA ARG A 38 -13.75 5.00 -3.39
C ARG A 38 -12.51 5.40 -4.16
N LEU A 39 -11.54 4.50 -4.30
CA LEU A 39 -10.32 4.75 -5.08
C LEU A 39 -10.63 5.02 -6.56
N ASP A 40 -11.48 4.21 -7.19
CA ASP A 40 -11.90 4.44 -8.59
C ASP A 40 -12.56 5.81 -8.75
N TRP A 41 -13.41 6.20 -7.80
CA TRP A 41 -14.05 7.51 -7.80
C TRP A 41 -13.03 8.66 -7.66
N LEU A 42 -12.07 8.53 -6.75
CA LEU A 42 -11.00 9.52 -6.57
C LEU A 42 -10.11 9.63 -7.82
N LEU A 43 -9.81 8.50 -8.48
CA LEU A 43 -9.04 8.47 -9.72
C LEU A 43 -9.79 9.13 -10.88
N GLU A 44 -11.10 8.93 -10.98
CA GLU A 44 -11.93 9.62 -11.99
C GLU A 44 -11.92 11.13 -11.73
N ARG A 45 -12.16 11.56 -10.48
CA ARG A 45 -12.11 12.98 -10.11
C ARG A 45 -10.73 13.60 -10.34
N ASN A 46 -9.66 12.83 -10.11
CA ASN A 46 -8.27 13.24 -10.37
C ASN A 46 -8.08 13.55 -11.85
N ARG A 47 -8.58 12.66 -12.73
CA ARG A 47 -8.51 12.83 -14.20
C ARG A 47 -9.30 14.05 -14.67
N GLU A 48 -10.45 14.31 -14.05
CA GLU A 48 -11.26 15.51 -14.32
C GLU A 48 -10.62 16.79 -13.76
N GLY A 49 -9.58 16.69 -12.92
CA GLY A 49 -8.95 17.82 -12.26
C GLY A 49 -9.86 18.50 -11.22
N THR A 50 -10.83 17.77 -10.68
CA THR A 50 -11.87 18.28 -9.77
C THR A 50 -11.72 17.78 -8.33
N LEU A 51 -10.56 17.21 -7.99
CA LEU A 51 -10.26 16.83 -6.61
C LEU A 51 -10.11 18.06 -5.72
N THR A 52 -10.71 17.97 -4.54
CA THR A 52 -10.40 18.83 -3.42
C THR A 52 -9.04 18.46 -2.80
N GLU A 53 -8.48 19.35 -1.99
CA GLU A 53 -7.25 19.09 -1.25
C GLU A 53 -7.38 17.87 -0.32
N GLU A 54 -8.55 17.70 0.31
CA GLU A 54 -8.85 16.56 1.17
C GLU A 54 -8.85 15.25 0.39
N GLU A 55 -9.47 15.23 -0.79
CA GLU A 55 -9.52 14.05 -1.65
C GLU A 55 -8.16 13.72 -2.28
N SER A 56 -7.35 14.75 -2.57
CA SER A 56 -5.97 14.54 -3.02
C SER A 56 -5.10 13.93 -1.93
N ALA A 57 -5.28 14.34 -0.67
CA ALA A 57 -4.62 13.72 0.47
C ALA A 57 -5.08 12.27 0.67
N GLU A 58 -6.38 12.00 0.51
CA GLU A 58 -6.93 10.64 0.55
C GLU A 58 -6.32 9.75 -0.55
N LEU A 59 -6.16 10.27 -1.77
CA LEU A 59 -5.53 9.54 -2.87
C LEU A 59 -4.05 9.23 -2.61
N ASP A 60 -3.32 10.17 -2.00
CA ASP A 60 -1.94 9.98 -1.55
C ASP A 60 -1.84 8.89 -0.45
N ASP A 61 -2.80 8.81 0.46
CA ASP A 61 -2.90 7.72 1.42
C ASP A 61 -3.15 6.36 0.76
N PHE A 62 -4.00 6.30 -0.26
CA PHE A 62 -4.20 5.08 -1.05
C PHE A 62 -2.91 4.63 -1.75
N GLU A 63 -2.16 5.56 -2.35
CA GLU A 63 -0.88 5.25 -2.99
C GLU A 63 0.14 4.70 -1.98
N ARG A 64 0.26 5.37 -0.84
CA ARG A 64 1.13 4.93 0.27
C ARG A 64 0.77 3.53 0.74
N PHE A 65 -0.52 3.25 0.89
CA PHE A 65 -1.01 1.94 1.28
C PHE A 65 -0.67 0.86 0.25
N GLU A 66 -0.91 1.12 -1.04
CA GLU A 66 -0.55 0.18 -2.12
C GLU A 66 0.95 -0.10 -2.16
N HIS A 67 1.78 0.93 -1.94
CA HIS A 67 3.22 0.77 -1.84
C HIS A 67 3.63 -0.15 -0.68
N LEU A 68 3.04 0.03 0.51
CA LEU A 68 3.28 -0.83 1.67
C LEU A 68 2.85 -2.28 1.41
N VAL A 69 1.67 -2.49 0.83
CA VAL A 69 1.15 -3.83 0.49
C VAL A 69 2.07 -4.51 -0.53
N ARG A 70 2.55 -3.76 -1.52
CA ARG A 70 3.49 -4.28 -2.53
C ARG A 70 4.83 -4.67 -1.91
N MET A 71 5.38 -3.86 -1.01
CA MET A 71 6.62 -4.21 -0.29
C MET A 71 6.43 -5.42 0.61
N LEU A 72 5.31 -5.52 1.35
CA LEU A 72 5.00 -6.66 2.18
C LEU A 72 4.87 -7.94 1.34
N LYS A 73 4.15 -7.87 0.21
CA LYS A 73 4.05 -8.99 -0.75
C LYS A 73 5.41 -9.36 -1.31
N ALA A 74 6.24 -8.40 -1.69
CA ALA A 74 7.59 -8.67 -2.19
C ALA A 74 8.47 -9.35 -1.13
N ARG A 75 8.38 -8.98 0.15
CA ARG A 75 9.16 -9.61 1.23
C ARG A 75 8.64 -11.01 1.58
N ALA A 76 7.33 -11.14 1.78
CA ALA A 76 6.72 -12.40 2.18
C ALA A 76 6.62 -13.43 1.04
N LEU A 77 6.53 -12.99 -0.22
CA LEU A 77 6.48 -13.88 -1.40
C LEU A 77 7.83 -13.97 -2.14
N GLY A 78 8.69 -12.96 -2.04
CA GLY A 78 10.03 -12.94 -2.65
C GLY A 78 11.06 -13.80 -1.92
N GLN A 79 10.69 -14.47 -0.83
CA GLN A 79 11.40 -15.66 -0.33
C GLN A 79 11.13 -16.91 -1.22
N SER A 80 10.42 -16.76 -2.34
CA SER A 80 10.05 -17.83 -3.26
C SER A 80 9.98 -17.35 -4.71
N GLU A 81 10.99 -16.62 -5.16
CA GLU A 81 11.37 -16.57 -6.58
C GLU A 81 12.90 -16.66 -6.67
N GLU A 82 13.44 -17.87 -6.44
CA GLU A 82 14.75 -18.31 -6.93
C GLU A 82 14.61 -19.71 -7.55
#